data_AF-A0A0C2WJ24-F1
#
_entry.id   AF-A0A0C2WJ24-F1
#
_cell.length_a   1.000
_cell.length_b   1.000
_cell.length_c   1.000
_cell.angle_alpha   90.00
_cell.angle_beta   90.00
_cell.angle_gamma   90.00
#
_symmetry.space_group_name_H-M   'P 1'
#
loop_
_entity.id
_entity.type
_entity.pdbx_description
1 polymer ?
#
loop_
_entity_poly.entity_id
_entity_poly.type
_entity_poly.pdbx_seq_one_letter_code
_entity_poly.pdbx_strand_id
1 'polypeptide(L)'
;STDGGDTRCFSQLLILEELMHRLEYDHGRPVRPCEFFHSITGVGAAGAIAVFLGVLGMTVAEATGAFIGICERVFGVEACNDKLRSERLGLEIKDVLEKLGVPSTTRLAGDIERSVGCRVSICYSSASIAGCRMFRNYQSKRSSYNPTIVEAVIACWATPGLFSSIFIGNGPQQEEIISAVNGFNNPTLQAVQEARELYGDNRALSALLSLGSG
;
A
#
# COMPACT_ATOMS: atom_id res chain seq x y z
N SER A 1 -1.99 -2.45 10.23
CA SER A 1 -3.10 -2.60 9.29
C SER A 1 -3.70 -1.24 9.05
N THR A 2 -3.93 -0.86 7.80
CA THR A 2 -4.45 0.45 7.41
C THR A 2 -5.67 0.29 6.50
N ASP A 3 -6.78 0.91 6.89
CA ASP A 3 -8.06 0.77 6.21
C ASP A 3 -8.10 1.60 4.92
N GLY A 4 -8.92 1.19 3.95
CA GLY A 4 -9.22 2.03 2.79
C GLY A 4 -10.06 3.25 3.16
N GLY A 5 -10.10 4.26 2.29
CA GLY A 5 -10.87 5.49 2.54
C GLY A 5 -10.53 6.68 1.64
N ASP A 6 -9.79 6.46 0.56
CA ASP A 6 -9.32 7.52 -0.36
C ASP A 6 -8.65 8.66 0.41
N THR A 7 -9.06 9.91 0.18
CA THR A 7 -8.50 11.10 0.85
C THR A 7 -8.58 11.03 2.37
N ARG A 8 -9.54 10.28 2.93
CA ARG A 8 -9.70 10.13 4.39
C ARG A 8 -8.60 9.31 5.04
N CYS A 9 -7.79 8.57 4.26
CA CYS A 9 -6.62 7.87 4.78
C CYS A 9 -5.58 8.83 5.39
N PHE A 10 -5.67 10.13 5.10
CA PHE A 10 -4.88 11.17 5.78
C PHE A 10 -5.03 11.12 7.31
N SER A 11 -6.24 10.81 7.83
CA SER A 11 -6.46 10.66 9.28
C SER A 11 -5.57 9.59 9.91
N GLN A 12 -5.30 8.50 9.21
CA GLN A 12 -4.43 7.42 9.68
C GLN A 12 -2.97 7.86 9.77
N LEU A 13 -2.53 8.69 8.81
CA LEU A 13 -1.19 9.28 8.83
C LEU A 13 -1.01 10.23 10.02
N LEU A 14 -2.03 11.04 10.37
CA LEU A 14 -1.98 11.89 11.56
C LEU A 14 -1.84 11.08 12.85
N ILE A 15 -2.61 9.99 12.99
CA ILE A 15 -2.51 9.11 14.16
C ILE A 15 -1.12 8.46 14.21
N LEU A 16 -0.61 8.00 13.07
CA LEU A 16 0.70 7.38 12.98
C LEU A 16 1.82 8.40 13.26
N GLU A 17 1.67 9.65 12.82
CA GLU A 17 2.63 10.73 13.05
C GLU A 17 2.81 10.99 14.55
N GLU A 18 1.71 11.10 15.30
CA GLU A 18 1.75 11.26 16.76
C GLU A 18 2.45 10.07 17.44
N LEU A 19 2.17 8.84 17.01
CA LEU A 19 2.85 7.65 17.54
C LEU A 19 4.36 7.69 17.26
N MET A 20 4.74 7.98 16.02
CA MET A 20 6.15 8.01 15.61
C MET A 20 6.88 9.17 16.29
N HIS A 21 6.25 10.33 16.50
CA HIS A 21 6.83 11.46 17.22
C HIS A 21 7.23 11.08 18.66
N ARG A 22 6.40 10.29 19.35
CA ARG A 22 6.74 9.77 20.69
C ARG A 22 7.94 8.83 20.65
N LEU A 23 8.02 7.97 19.63
CA LEU A 23 9.18 7.11 19.43
C LEU A 23 10.45 7.92 19.10
N GLU A 24 10.35 8.98 18.32
CA GLU A 24 11.47 9.88 18.05
C GLU A 24 12.00 10.54 19.32
N TYR A 25 11.08 10.99 20.19
CA TYR A 25 11.43 11.54 21.50
C TYR A 25 12.16 10.50 22.36
N ASP A 26 11.61 9.29 22.49
CA ASP A 26 12.19 8.22 23.32
C ASP A 26 13.56 7.74 22.80
N HIS A 27 13.75 7.73 21.47
CA HIS A 27 15.00 7.29 20.84
C HIS A 27 16.02 8.41 20.59
N GLY A 28 15.64 9.68 20.75
CA GLY A 28 16.51 10.84 20.51
C GLY A 28 16.97 11.01 19.06
N ARG A 29 16.24 10.42 18.09
CA ARG A 29 16.55 10.50 16.66
C ARG A 29 15.28 10.39 15.81
N PRO A 30 15.30 10.83 14.55
CA PRO A 30 14.26 10.49 13.59
C PRO A 30 14.10 8.98 13.43
N VAL A 31 12.86 8.51 13.35
CA VAL A 31 12.52 7.09 13.17
C VAL A 31 11.56 6.87 12.01
N ARG A 32 11.65 5.69 11.41
CA ARG A 32 10.82 5.28 10.26
C ARG A 32 9.91 4.13 10.66
N PRO A 33 8.66 4.07 10.18
CA PRO A 33 7.76 2.97 10.52
C PRO A 33 8.33 1.60 10.17
N CYS A 34 9.09 1.47 9.08
CA CYS A 34 9.73 0.21 8.70
C CYS A 34 10.77 -0.32 9.71
N GLU A 35 11.25 0.52 10.64
CA GLU A 35 12.15 0.10 11.73
C GLU A 35 11.40 -0.54 12.92
N PHE A 36 10.11 -0.23 13.08
CA PHE A 36 9.30 -0.62 14.25
C PHE A 36 8.21 -1.64 13.91
N PHE A 37 7.70 -1.59 12.68
CA PHE A 37 6.69 -2.53 12.20
C PHE A 37 7.35 -3.62 11.38
N HIS A 38 7.31 -4.86 11.89
CA HIS A 38 7.74 -6.04 11.14
C HIS A 38 6.92 -6.24 9.86
N SER A 39 5.64 -5.86 9.89
CA SER A 39 4.74 -5.95 8.74
C SER A 39 3.74 -4.81 8.68
N ILE A 40 3.40 -4.39 7.45
CA ILE A 40 2.38 -3.39 7.17
C ILE A 40 1.45 -3.96 6.09
N THR A 41 0.15 -3.88 6.34
CA THR A 41 -0.88 -4.33 5.40
C THR A 41 -1.87 -3.20 5.17
N GLY A 42 -2.15 -2.90 3.90
CA GLY A 42 -3.09 -1.84 3.51
C GLY A 42 -3.98 -2.23 2.35
N VAL A 43 -5.05 -1.46 2.14
CA VAL A 43 -6.02 -1.64 1.05
C VAL A 43 -6.43 -0.28 0.48
N GLY A 44 -6.75 -0.22 -0.81
CA GLY A 44 -7.10 1.04 -1.48
C GLY A 44 -5.94 2.04 -1.43
N ALA A 45 -6.29 3.31 -1.21
CA ALA A 45 -5.35 4.40 -0.93
C ALA A 45 -4.29 4.07 0.13
N ALA A 46 -4.71 3.39 1.20
CA ALA A 46 -3.82 3.03 2.29
C ALA A 46 -2.81 1.94 1.92
N GLY A 47 -3.04 1.23 0.81
CA GLY A 47 -2.02 0.38 0.20
C GLY A 47 -0.83 1.18 -0.35
N ALA A 48 -1.09 2.35 -0.95
CA ALA A 48 -0.01 3.27 -1.36
C ALA A 48 0.79 3.76 -0.14
N ILE A 49 0.09 4.14 0.93
CA ILE A 49 0.72 4.53 2.21
C ILE A 49 1.58 3.39 2.77
N ALA A 50 1.08 2.15 2.77
CA ALA A 50 1.83 0.98 3.22
C ALA A 50 3.14 0.78 2.43
N VAL A 51 3.11 1.02 1.11
CA VAL A 51 4.30 0.99 0.25
C VAL A 51 5.27 2.12 0.58
N PHE A 52 4.78 3.35 0.78
CA PHE A 52 5.64 4.50 1.13
C PHE A 52 6.40 4.27 2.43
N LEU A 53 5.69 3.88 3.47
CA LEU A 53 6.26 3.69 4.81
C LEU A 53 7.11 2.41 4.90
N GLY A 54 6.65 1.32 4.30
CA GLY A 54 7.21 0.00 4.52
C GLY A 54 8.16 -0.50 3.42
N VAL A 55 8.01 -0.07 2.16
CA VAL A 55 8.87 -0.50 1.03
C VAL A 55 9.88 0.59 0.70
N LEU A 56 9.42 1.83 0.52
CA LEU A 56 10.27 2.97 0.16
C LEU A 56 11.01 3.54 1.38
N GLY A 57 10.59 3.15 2.60
CA GLY A 57 11.22 3.52 3.85
C GLY A 57 11.10 5.01 4.15
N MET A 58 10.01 5.65 3.75
CA MET A 58 9.73 7.05 4.00
C MET A 58 9.39 7.27 5.48
N THR A 59 9.71 8.46 6.00
CA THR A 59 9.13 8.94 7.28
C THR A 59 7.64 9.19 7.12
N VAL A 60 6.91 9.32 8.24
CA VAL A 60 5.47 9.65 8.17
C VAL A 60 5.24 11.02 7.54
N ALA A 61 6.09 12.00 7.83
CA ALA A 61 6.02 13.34 7.23
C ALA A 61 6.23 13.31 5.71
N GLU A 62 7.24 12.57 5.24
CA GLU A 62 7.49 12.40 3.80
C GLU A 62 6.31 11.71 3.10
N ALA A 63 5.81 10.61 3.68
CA ALA A 63 4.68 9.87 3.13
C ALA A 63 3.41 10.72 3.12
N THR A 64 3.22 11.57 4.12
CA THR A 64 2.11 12.51 4.22
C THR A 64 2.16 13.55 3.10
N GLY A 65 3.31 14.19 2.89
CA GLY A 65 3.49 15.15 1.80
C GLY A 65 3.23 14.53 0.42
N ALA A 66 3.77 13.32 0.19
CA ALA A 66 3.52 12.57 -1.04
C ALA A 66 2.03 12.23 -1.23
N PHE A 67 1.39 11.71 -0.18
CA PHE A 67 -0.01 11.29 -0.22
C PHE A 67 -0.98 12.46 -0.48
N ILE A 68 -0.78 13.61 0.20
CA ILE A 68 -1.57 14.82 -0.03
C ILE A 68 -1.40 15.29 -1.48
N GLY A 69 -0.16 15.39 -1.96
CA GLY A 69 0.10 15.84 -3.33
C GLY A 69 -0.53 14.94 -4.39
N ILE A 70 -0.54 13.62 -4.17
CA ILE A 70 -1.26 12.67 -5.03
C ILE A 70 -2.77 12.95 -4.98
N CYS A 71 -3.34 13.05 -3.77
CA CYS A 71 -4.78 13.27 -3.60
C CYS A 71 -5.25 14.55 -4.29
N GLU A 72 -4.51 15.65 -4.17
CA GLU A 72 -4.83 16.93 -4.82
C GLU A 72 -4.87 16.79 -6.35
N ARG A 73 -3.89 16.10 -6.95
CA ARG A 73 -3.80 15.95 -8.42
C ARG A 73 -4.78 14.92 -8.99
N VAL A 74 -5.12 13.91 -8.19
CA VAL A 74 -6.02 12.82 -8.57
C VAL A 74 -7.50 13.19 -8.36
N PHE A 75 -7.85 13.85 -7.25
CA PHE A 75 -9.23 14.19 -6.89
C PHE A 75 -9.60 15.67 -7.12
N GLY A 76 -8.65 16.58 -7.25
CA GLY A 76 -8.91 18.03 -7.37
C GLY A 76 -9.44 18.49 -8.74
N VAL A 77 -9.77 17.58 -9.66
CA VAL A 77 -10.23 17.93 -11.02
C VAL A 77 -11.65 17.41 -11.25
N GLU A 78 -12.59 18.34 -11.39
CA GLU A 78 -14.05 18.09 -11.43
C GLU A 78 -14.52 17.22 -12.61
N ALA A 79 -13.83 17.27 -13.76
CA ALA A 79 -14.21 16.55 -14.98
C ALA A 79 -13.28 15.36 -15.32
N CYS A 80 -12.82 14.63 -14.29
CA CYS A 80 -11.93 13.47 -14.48
C CYS A 80 -12.74 12.17 -14.56
N ASN A 81 -12.64 11.43 -15.68
CA ASN A 81 -13.16 10.06 -15.75
C ASN A 81 -12.19 9.06 -15.10
N ASP A 82 -12.67 7.85 -14.80
CA ASP A 82 -11.91 6.82 -14.07
C ASP A 82 -10.57 6.48 -14.73
N LYS A 83 -10.52 6.48 -16.07
CA LYS A 83 -9.31 6.16 -16.83
C LYS A 83 -8.25 7.26 -16.65
N LEU A 84 -8.64 8.50 -16.87
CA LEU A 84 -7.74 9.65 -16.71
C LEU A 84 -7.26 9.76 -15.26
N ARG A 85 -8.11 9.41 -14.29
CA ARG A 85 -7.76 9.41 -12.88
C ARG A 85 -6.70 8.34 -12.56
N SER A 86 -6.85 7.13 -13.08
CA SER A 86 -5.84 6.06 -12.95
C SER A 86 -4.53 6.40 -13.64
N GLU A 87 -4.56 7.00 -14.84
CA GLU A 87 -3.36 7.43 -15.55
C GLU A 87 -2.58 8.48 -14.76
N ARG A 88 -3.29 9.47 -14.19
CA ARG A 88 -2.68 10.48 -13.31
C ARG A 88 -2.08 9.85 -12.07
N LEU A 89 -2.81 8.97 -11.37
CA LEU A 89 -2.28 8.26 -10.22
C LEU A 89 -0.94 7.56 -10.59
N GLY A 90 -0.88 6.90 -11.74
CA GLY A 90 0.36 6.28 -12.22
C GLY A 90 1.50 7.27 -12.45
N LEU A 91 1.23 8.46 -12.98
CA LEU A 91 2.23 9.52 -13.12
C LEU A 91 2.72 10.04 -11.76
N GLU A 92 1.80 10.21 -10.80
CA GLU A 92 2.18 10.70 -9.48
C GLU A 92 3.05 9.72 -8.70
N ILE A 93 2.74 8.42 -8.79
CA ILE A 93 3.61 7.41 -8.17
C ILE A 93 4.98 7.39 -8.84
N LYS A 94 5.06 7.56 -10.16
CA LYS A 94 6.36 7.67 -10.87
C LYS A 94 7.18 8.87 -10.40
N ASP A 95 6.55 10.03 -10.23
CA ASP A 95 7.20 11.24 -9.70
C ASP A 95 7.73 11.04 -8.26
N VAL A 96 6.95 10.38 -7.40
CA VAL A 96 7.42 10.00 -6.05
C VAL A 96 8.64 9.07 -6.13
N LEU A 97 8.62 8.07 -7.00
CA LEU A 97 9.75 7.15 -7.18
C LEU A 97 10.99 7.87 -7.72
N GLU A 98 10.83 8.76 -8.69
CA GLU A 98 11.91 9.55 -9.28
C GLU A 98 12.60 10.44 -8.23
N LYS A 99 11.82 11.14 -7.40
CA LYS A 99 12.34 11.95 -6.27
C LYS A 99 13.14 11.13 -5.26
N LEU A 100 12.85 9.85 -5.14
CA LEU A 100 13.57 8.92 -4.25
C LEU A 100 14.75 8.23 -4.95
N GLY A 101 14.98 8.48 -6.24
CA GLY A 101 16.00 7.81 -7.05
C GLY A 101 15.67 6.33 -7.31
N VAL A 102 14.39 5.98 -7.38
CA VAL A 102 13.89 4.62 -7.64
C VAL A 102 13.34 4.55 -9.06
N PRO A 103 13.85 3.64 -9.93
CA PRO A 103 13.30 3.47 -11.27
C PRO A 103 11.82 3.09 -11.27
N SER A 104 11.04 3.61 -12.21
CA SER A 104 9.62 3.25 -12.33
C SER A 104 9.37 1.77 -12.67
N THR A 105 10.40 1.08 -13.16
CA THR A 105 10.39 -0.36 -13.47
C THR A 105 10.67 -1.26 -12.26
N THR A 106 10.98 -0.69 -11.10
CA THR A 106 11.26 -1.42 -9.86
C THR A 106 10.07 -2.26 -9.44
N ARG A 107 10.29 -3.55 -9.26
CA ARG A 107 9.32 -4.52 -8.75
C ARG A 107 9.07 -4.35 -7.26
N LEU A 108 7.85 -4.67 -6.83
CA LEU A 108 7.46 -4.62 -5.44
C LEU A 108 8.30 -5.57 -4.58
N ALA A 109 8.56 -6.79 -5.07
CA ALA A 109 9.46 -7.75 -4.43
C ALA A 109 10.78 -7.88 -5.21
N GLY A 110 11.91 -7.77 -4.50
CA GLY A 110 13.24 -8.17 -4.95
C GLY A 110 14.16 -7.05 -5.43
N ASP A 111 13.63 -5.92 -5.87
CA ASP A 111 14.43 -4.88 -6.56
C ASP A 111 14.89 -3.75 -5.63
N ILE A 112 14.44 -3.71 -4.37
CA ILE A 112 14.77 -2.64 -3.42
C ILE A 112 14.92 -3.15 -1.99
N GLU A 113 16.05 -2.81 -1.35
CA GLU A 113 16.34 -3.10 0.07
C GLU A 113 16.36 -1.81 0.90
N ARG A 114 15.24 -1.08 0.93
CA ARG A 114 15.07 0.11 1.79
C ARG A 114 14.27 -0.15 3.05
N SER A 115 13.65 -1.32 3.16
CA SER A 115 12.62 -1.60 4.17
C SER A 115 13.14 -2.08 5.53
N VAL A 116 14.46 -2.18 5.77
CA VAL A 116 15.03 -2.77 7.01
C VAL A 116 14.39 -4.13 7.38
N GLY A 117 13.91 -4.88 6.37
CA GLY A 117 13.20 -6.15 6.55
C GLY A 117 11.69 -6.06 6.80
N CYS A 118 11.09 -4.86 6.79
CA CYS A 118 9.64 -4.65 6.87
C CYS A 118 8.92 -5.33 5.70
N ARG A 119 7.93 -6.16 6.05
CA ARG A 119 7.13 -6.97 5.15
C ARG A 119 5.82 -6.26 4.81
N VAL A 120 5.68 -5.83 3.56
CA VAL A 120 4.50 -5.11 3.08
C VAL A 120 3.61 -6.03 2.25
N SER A 121 2.31 -5.96 2.54
CA SER A 121 1.26 -6.63 1.77
C SER A 121 0.16 -5.62 1.44
N ILE A 122 -0.33 -5.62 0.20
CA ILE A 122 -1.42 -4.73 -0.21
C ILE A 122 -2.54 -5.51 -0.88
N CYS A 123 -3.77 -5.20 -0.48
CA CYS A 123 -4.95 -5.97 -0.84
C CYS A 123 -5.46 -5.60 -2.24
N TYR A 124 -5.78 -6.61 -3.04
CA TYR A 124 -6.48 -6.46 -4.31
C TYR A 124 -7.52 -7.57 -4.48
N SER A 125 -8.45 -7.38 -5.41
CA SER A 125 -9.46 -8.38 -5.76
C SER A 125 -9.51 -8.61 -7.26
N SER A 126 -10.03 -9.78 -7.65
CA SER A 126 -10.35 -10.08 -9.04
C SER A 126 -11.75 -9.55 -9.33
N ALA A 127 -11.95 -8.91 -10.48
CA ALA A 127 -13.29 -8.51 -10.89
C ALA A 127 -14.21 -9.72 -11.13
N SER A 128 -13.63 -10.89 -11.45
CA SER A 128 -14.37 -12.13 -11.76
C SER A 128 -14.50 -13.08 -10.56
N ILE A 129 -13.59 -13.02 -9.60
CA ILE A 129 -13.52 -13.97 -8.47
C ILE A 129 -13.54 -13.20 -7.16
N ALA A 130 -14.61 -13.38 -6.38
CA ALA A 130 -14.71 -12.81 -5.05
C ALA A 130 -13.58 -13.30 -4.13
N GLY A 131 -12.88 -12.38 -3.48
CA GLY A 131 -11.83 -12.70 -2.54
C GLY A 131 -10.82 -11.58 -2.36
N CYS A 132 -9.95 -11.74 -1.37
CA CYS A 132 -8.85 -10.82 -1.11
C CYS A 132 -7.54 -11.52 -1.44
N ARG A 133 -6.78 -10.93 -2.35
CA ARG A 133 -5.43 -11.37 -2.72
C ARG A 133 -4.44 -10.26 -2.35
N MET A 134 -3.16 -10.60 -2.27
CA MET A 134 -2.13 -9.65 -1.83
C MET A 134 -1.01 -9.55 -2.83
N PHE A 135 -0.63 -8.33 -3.20
CA PHE A 135 0.72 -8.07 -3.66
C PHE A 135 1.64 -7.95 -2.45
N ARG A 136 2.86 -8.49 -2.55
CA ARG A 136 3.79 -8.62 -1.43
C ARG A 136 5.18 -8.16 -1.85
N ASN A 137 5.95 -7.57 -0.93
CA ASN A 137 7.39 -7.34 -1.13
C ASN A 137 8.25 -8.53 -0.66
N TYR A 138 7.63 -9.68 -0.38
CA TYR A 138 8.28 -10.88 0.14
C TYR A 138 7.74 -12.14 -0.51
N GLN A 139 8.51 -13.23 -0.43
CA GLN A 139 8.10 -14.54 -0.92
C GLN A 139 7.04 -15.15 0.01
N SER A 140 5.97 -15.67 -0.59
CA SER A 140 4.92 -16.42 0.10
C SER A 140 4.74 -17.78 -0.59
N LYS A 141 4.20 -18.76 0.15
CA LYS A 141 3.76 -20.05 -0.40
C LYS A 141 2.63 -19.87 -1.44
N ARG A 142 1.86 -18.78 -1.31
CA ARG A 142 0.80 -18.44 -2.27
C ARG A 142 1.43 -17.73 -3.46
N SER A 143 1.32 -18.34 -4.65
CA SER A 143 1.76 -17.71 -5.89
C SER A 143 0.98 -16.41 -6.11
N SER A 144 1.73 -15.34 -6.37
CA SER A 144 1.19 -14.02 -6.72
C SER A 144 2.00 -13.45 -7.87
N TYR A 145 1.32 -12.68 -8.72
CA TYR A 145 2.01 -11.79 -9.64
C TYR A 145 2.89 -10.82 -8.86
N ASN A 146 4.11 -10.56 -9.36
CA ASN A 146 5.04 -9.57 -8.80
C ASN A 146 5.03 -8.31 -9.69
N PRO A 147 4.12 -7.35 -9.41
CA PRO A 147 4.02 -6.10 -10.16
C PRO A 147 5.20 -5.16 -9.89
N THR A 148 5.37 -4.17 -10.76
CA THR A 148 6.09 -2.94 -10.39
C THR A 148 5.40 -2.24 -9.22
N ILE A 149 6.12 -1.39 -8.49
CA ILE A 149 5.52 -0.59 -7.41
C ILE A 149 4.36 0.27 -7.95
N VAL A 150 4.52 0.84 -9.14
CA VAL A 150 3.50 1.64 -9.81
C VAL A 150 2.24 0.82 -10.10
N GLU A 151 2.38 -0.35 -10.74
CA GLU A 151 1.26 -1.24 -11.04
C GLU A 151 0.56 -1.71 -9.76
N ALA A 152 1.33 -2.04 -8.71
CA ALA A 152 0.79 -2.51 -7.44
C ALA A 152 -0.10 -1.44 -6.78
N VAL A 153 0.34 -0.18 -6.78
CA VAL A 153 -0.41 0.94 -6.21
C VAL A 153 -1.66 1.25 -7.05
N ILE A 154 -1.55 1.29 -8.37
CA ILE A 154 -2.70 1.50 -9.26
C ILE A 154 -3.74 0.40 -9.05
N ALA A 155 -3.32 -0.87 -9.05
CA ALA A 155 -4.21 -2.02 -8.85
C ALA A 155 -4.93 -1.97 -7.49
N CYS A 156 -4.18 -1.68 -6.42
CA CYS A 156 -4.72 -1.59 -5.08
C CYS A 156 -5.75 -0.45 -4.94
N TRP A 157 -5.58 0.65 -5.68
CA TRP A 157 -6.44 1.83 -5.64
C TRP A 157 -7.51 1.85 -6.74
N ALA A 158 -7.61 0.81 -7.57
CA ALA A 158 -8.57 0.67 -8.66
C ALA A 158 -10.01 0.43 -8.16
N THR A 159 -10.57 1.37 -7.39
CA THR A 159 -11.93 1.30 -6.85
C THR A 159 -12.95 1.49 -7.96
N PRO A 160 -13.86 0.52 -8.21
CA PRO A 160 -14.87 0.64 -9.26
C PRO A 160 -15.72 1.92 -9.12
N GLY A 161 -15.84 2.68 -10.21
CA GLY A 161 -16.55 3.97 -10.26
C GLY A 161 -15.73 5.18 -9.82
N LEU A 162 -14.48 4.97 -9.39
CA LEU A 162 -13.51 6.05 -9.12
C LEU A 162 -12.24 5.87 -9.95
N PHE A 163 -11.78 4.65 -10.16
CA PHE A 163 -10.55 4.35 -10.87
C PHE A 163 -10.76 3.15 -11.79
N SER A 164 -10.12 3.17 -12.96
CA SER A 164 -10.16 2.02 -13.88
C SER A 164 -9.42 0.82 -13.32
N SER A 165 -9.98 -0.36 -13.61
CA SER A 165 -9.35 -1.65 -13.37
C SER A 165 -8.04 -1.82 -14.17
N ILE A 166 -7.25 -2.80 -13.76
CA ILE A 166 -5.99 -3.16 -14.43
C ILE A 166 -6.00 -4.63 -14.83
N PHE A 167 -5.43 -4.94 -15.98
CA PHE A 167 -5.29 -6.31 -16.44
C PHE A 167 -3.88 -6.82 -16.11
N ILE A 168 -3.82 -7.95 -15.42
CA ILE A 168 -2.57 -8.61 -15.04
C ILE A 168 -2.50 -9.99 -15.69
N GLY A 169 -1.32 -10.36 -16.19
CA GLY A 169 -1.07 -11.65 -16.84
C GLY A 169 -0.88 -11.54 -18.35
N ASN A 170 -0.60 -12.68 -18.99
CA ASN A 170 -0.27 -12.76 -20.41
C ASN A 170 -1.34 -13.54 -21.18
N GLY A 171 -1.78 -13.00 -22.32
CA GLY A 171 -2.67 -13.68 -23.26
C GLY A 171 -3.99 -14.14 -22.61
N PRO A 172 -4.42 -15.40 -22.78
CA PRO A 172 -5.73 -15.89 -22.32
C PRO A 172 -5.86 -16.01 -20.78
N GLN A 173 -4.76 -15.82 -20.03
CA GLN A 173 -4.75 -15.82 -18.57
C GLN A 173 -4.82 -14.40 -17.96
N GLN A 174 -5.16 -13.39 -18.77
CA GLN A 174 -5.37 -12.04 -18.24
C GLN A 174 -6.52 -12.01 -17.26
N GLU A 175 -6.24 -11.46 -16.09
CA GLU A 175 -7.21 -11.28 -15.02
C GLU A 175 -7.42 -9.78 -14.82
N GLU A 176 -8.69 -9.38 -14.79
CA GLU A 176 -9.07 -8.02 -14.43
C GLU A 176 -9.01 -7.86 -12.91
N ILE A 177 -8.20 -6.90 -12.47
CA ILE A 177 -7.93 -6.61 -11.07
C ILE A 177 -8.52 -5.27 -10.69
N ILE A 178 -9.15 -5.25 -9.51
CA ILE A 178 -9.76 -4.09 -8.88
C ILE A 178 -9.31 -3.97 -7.43
N SER A 179 -9.61 -2.82 -6.82
CA SER A 179 -9.38 -2.62 -5.39
C SER A 179 -10.21 -3.58 -4.55
N ALA A 180 -9.62 -4.11 -3.48
CA ALA A 180 -10.32 -4.95 -2.50
C ALA A 180 -11.14 -4.15 -1.47
N VAL A 181 -11.15 -2.80 -1.53
CA VAL A 181 -11.90 -1.96 -0.57
C VAL A 181 -13.38 -2.36 -0.48
N ASN A 182 -13.97 -2.77 -1.60
CA ASN A 182 -15.34 -3.29 -1.66
C ASN A 182 -15.36 -4.74 -1.14
N GLY A 183 -15.38 -4.90 0.18
CA GLY A 183 -15.49 -6.19 0.87
C GLY A 183 -14.39 -6.46 1.89
N PHE A 184 -13.21 -5.84 1.71
CA PHE A 184 -12.06 -5.99 2.61
C PHE A 184 -11.46 -4.63 3.00
N ASN A 185 -12.32 -3.64 3.27
CA ASN A 185 -11.89 -2.28 3.59
C ASN A 185 -11.00 -2.18 4.85
N ASN A 186 -11.19 -3.10 5.81
CA ASN A 186 -10.32 -3.24 6.97
C ASN A 186 -9.51 -4.54 6.82
N PRO A 187 -8.22 -4.46 6.45
CA PRO A 187 -7.43 -5.64 6.15
C PRO A 187 -6.78 -6.26 7.41
N THR A 188 -7.32 -6.02 8.60
CA THR A 188 -6.68 -6.47 9.86
C THR A 188 -6.65 -7.99 9.97
N LEU A 189 -7.74 -8.67 9.58
CA LEU A 189 -7.77 -10.13 9.55
C LEU A 189 -6.72 -10.68 8.58
N GLN A 190 -6.62 -10.06 7.40
CA GLN A 190 -5.65 -10.39 6.37
C GLN A 190 -4.22 -10.16 6.87
N ALA A 191 -3.95 -9.06 7.55
CA ALA A 191 -2.65 -8.76 8.15
C ALA A 191 -2.22 -9.85 9.15
N VAL A 192 -3.14 -10.31 10.00
CA VAL A 192 -2.87 -11.40 10.95
C VAL A 192 -2.61 -12.72 10.23
N GLN A 193 -3.35 -13.02 9.15
CA GLN A 193 -3.12 -14.21 8.33
C GLN A 193 -1.75 -14.17 7.65
N GLU A 194 -1.39 -13.04 7.03
CA GLU A 194 -0.08 -12.84 6.41
C GLU A 194 1.05 -12.97 7.44
N ALA A 195 0.88 -12.41 8.65
CA ALA A 195 1.86 -12.53 9.72
C ALA A 195 2.06 -14.00 10.17
N ARG A 196 0.98 -14.78 10.29
CA ARG A 196 1.07 -16.22 10.60
C ARG A 196 1.80 -16.99 9.52
N GLU A 197 1.51 -16.71 8.25
CA GLU A 197 2.18 -17.37 7.13
C GLU A 197 3.67 -17.02 7.05
N LEU A 198 4.02 -15.77 7.35
CA LEU A 198 5.39 -15.26 7.32
C LEU A 198 6.26 -15.76 8.47
N TYR A 199 5.76 -15.66 9.70
CA TYR A 199 6.53 -15.85 10.93
C TYR A 199 6.29 -17.21 11.58
N GLY A 200 5.33 -17.98 11.06
CA GLY A 200 4.93 -19.28 11.57
C GLY A 200 3.97 -19.19 12.76
N ASP A 201 3.24 -20.28 13.00
CA ASP A 201 2.21 -20.34 14.05
C ASP A 201 2.76 -20.31 15.48
N ASN A 202 4.08 -20.54 15.64
CA ASN A 202 4.74 -20.63 16.94
C ASN A 202 5.20 -19.27 17.48
N ARG A 203 5.01 -18.17 16.74
CA ARG A 203 5.35 -16.81 17.21
C ARG A 203 4.10 -16.03 17.58
N ALA A 204 4.01 -15.61 18.83
CA ALA A 204 2.93 -14.74 19.29
C ALA A 204 3.04 -13.34 18.67
N LEU A 205 1.90 -12.78 18.27
CA LEU A 205 1.80 -11.40 17.82
C LEU A 205 1.87 -10.46 19.03
N SER A 206 2.98 -9.76 19.21
CA SER A 206 3.18 -8.88 20.37
C SER A 206 2.32 -7.61 20.34
N ALA A 207 2.09 -7.06 19.15
CA ALA A 207 1.31 -5.84 18.96
C ALA A 207 0.62 -5.83 17.60
N LEU A 208 -0.58 -5.26 17.56
CA LEU A 208 -1.38 -5.04 16.35
C LEU A 208 -1.96 -3.64 16.37
N LEU A 209 -1.53 -2.79 15.44
CA LEU A 209 -2.10 -1.48 15.21
C LEU A 209 -3.02 -1.53 13.98
N SER A 210 -4.30 -1.21 14.18
CA SER A 210 -5.31 -1.08 13.13
C SER A 210 -5.77 0.37 13.07
N LEU A 211 -5.59 1.01 11.91
CA LEU A 211 -5.90 2.42 11.70
C LEU A 211 -7.06 2.56 10.71
N GLY A 212 -8.20 3.04 11.22
CA GLY A 212 -9.38 3.35 10.42
C GLY A 212 -9.31 4.73 9.76
N SER A 213 -10.02 4.92 8.65
CA SER A 213 -10.14 6.21 7.93
C SER A 213 -11.38 7.03 8.34
N GLY A 214 -12.07 6.67 9.42
CA GLY A 214 -13.31 7.31 9.88
C GLY A 214 -14.58 6.63 9.36
#